data_AF-A0A959SEM7-F1
#
_entry.id   AF-A0A959SEM7-F1
#
_cell.length_a   1.000
_cell.length_b   1.000
_cell.length_c   1.000
_cell.angle_alpha   90.00
_cell.angle_beta   90.00
_cell.angle_gamma   90.00
#
_symmetry.space_group_name_H-M   'P 1'
#
loop_
_entity.id
_entity.type
_entity.pdbx_description
1 polymer ?
#
loop_
_entity_poly.entity_id
_entity_poly.type
_entity_poly.pdbx_seq_one_letter_code
_entity_poly.pdbx_strand_id
1 'polypeptide(L)'
;MFATEGPRKGHRTEMLSALLDVYDAWHEQLQASGLPFYLKIWLFEPRFMKSQVVCAIGDSQNFYSSTFTPAIENIPIPTNRYFGLNHRLAELKWATHLDEHFYFESDFDAVQPDGSEGVHAHQRRLLQRLQSGAYASSDVEYLGMTTKAYAMPLGRVWIGGRRNSE
;
A
#
# COMPACT_ATOMS: atom_id res chain seq x y z
N MET A 1 -0.56 0.89 21.43
CA MET A 1 0.53 1.33 20.53
C MET A 1 1.26 0.05 20.13
N PHE A 2 0.88 -0.57 19.02
CA PHE A 2 1.64 -1.72 18.53
C PHE A 2 2.86 -1.15 17.81
N ALA A 3 4.02 -1.24 18.45
CA ALA A 3 5.27 -1.03 17.76
C ALA A 3 5.42 -2.18 16.76
N THR A 4 5.13 -1.93 15.49
CA THR A 4 5.57 -2.80 14.41
C THR A 4 7.07 -2.58 14.29
N GLU A 5 7.86 -3.38 15.00
CA GLU A 5 9.31 -3.44 14.77
C GLU A 5 9.53 -3.95 13.34
N GLY A 6 9.61 -3.01 12.40
CA GLY A 6 10.02 -3.31 11.04
C GLY A 6 11.47 -3.79 11.03
N PRO A 7 11.90 -4.45 9.94
CA PRO A 7 13.26 -4.95 9.84
C PRO A 7 14.30 -3.86 10.12
N ARG A 8 15.39 -4.22 10.79
CA ARG A 8 16.57 -3.35 10.98
C ARG A 8 17.02 -2.80 9.61
N LYS A 9 17.60 -1.59 9.60
CA LYS A 9 17.95 -0.87 8.36
C LYS A 9 18.75 -1.70 7.33
N GLY A 10 19.68 -2.54 7.79
CA GLY A 10 20.44 -3.44 6.92
C GLY A 10 19.54 -4.43 6.17
N HIS A 11 18.68 -5.16 6.90
CA HIS A 11 17.74 -6.11 6.30
C HIS A 11 16.74 -5.46 5.35
N ARG A 12 16.30 -4.21 5.60
CA ARG A 12 15.46 -3.46 4.65
C ARG A 12 16.15 -3.25 3.30
N THR A 13 17.45 -2.97 3.33
CA THR A 13 18.24 -2.76 2.10
C THR A 13 18.38 -4.08 1.33
N GLU A 14 18.69 -5.19 2.02
CA GLU A 14 18.78 -6.51 1.39
C GLU A 14 17.45 -6.96 0.79
N MET A 15 16.34 -6.78 1.53
CA MET A 15 15.00 -7.09 1.02
C MET A 15 14.64 -6.24 -0.20
N LEU A 16 14.95 -4.94 -0.19
CA LEU A 16 14.71 -4.08 -1.35
C LEU A 16 15.58 -4.49 -2.54
N SER A 17 16.84 -4.90 -2.31
CA SER A 17 17.70 -5.46 -3.36
C SER A 17 17.06 -6.68 -4.00
N ALA A 18 16.55 -7.62 -3.20
CA ALA A 18 15.87 -8.81 -3.71
C ALA A 18 14.59 -8.46 -4.50
N LEU A 19 13.80 -7.47 -4.05
CA LEU A 19 12.64 -6.99 -4.81
C LEU A 19 13.05 -6.38 -6.16
N LEU A 20 14.15 -5.62 -6.20
CA LEU A 20 14.68 -5.07 -7.44
C LEU A 20 15.18 -6.18 -8.38
N ASP A 21 15.80 -7.24 -7.86
CA ASP A 21 16.25 -8.39 -8.65
C ASP A 21 15.08 -9.13 -9.31
N VAL A 22 13.99 -9.35 -8.55
CA VAL A 22 12.75 -9.92 -9.08
C VAL A 22 12.15 -9.00 -10.14
N TYR A 23 12.10 -7.70 -9.88
CA TYR A 23 11.60 -6.71 -10.83
C TYR A 23 12.40 -6.75 -12.14
N ASP A 24 13.73 -6.75 -12.08
CA ASP A 24 14.59 -6.77 -13.26
C ASP A 24 14.39 -8.04 -14.09
N ALA A 25 14.37 -9.21 -13.44
CA ALA A 25 14.14 -10.49 -14.11
C ALA A 25 12.76 -10.55 -14.78
N TRP A 26 11.71 -10.08 -14.10
CA TRP A 26 10.36 -10.05 -14.67
C TRP A 26 10.24 -9.03 -15.80
N HIS A 27 10.88 -7.87 -15.69
CA HIS A 27 10.87 -6.86 -16.73
C HIS A 27 11.47 -7.39 -18.04
N GLU A 28 12.61 -8.09 -17.97
CA GLU A 28 13.24 -8.71 -19.15
C GLU A 28 12.31 -9.75 -19.81
N GLN A 29 11.72 -10.66 -19.02
CA GLN A 29 10.82 -11.68 -19.52
C GLN A 29 9.55 -11.10 -20.13
N LEU A 30 8.97 -10.08 -19.50
CA LEU A 30 7.75 -9.43 -19.97
C LEU A 30 8.00 -8.62 -21.24
N GLN A 31 9.15 -7.92 -21.35
CA GLN A 31 9.54 -7.27 -22.60
C GLN A 31 9.70 -8.28 -23.74
N ALA A 32 10.34 -9.42 -23.49
CA ALA A 32 10.49 -10.48 -24.50
C ALA A 32 9.16 -11.09 -24.95
N SER A 33 8.13 -11.09 -24.08
CA SER A 33 6.81 -11.62 -24.40
C SER A 33 6.02 -10.78 -25.42
N GLY A 34 6.34 -9.48 -25.54
CA GLY A 34 5.59 -8.53 -26.38
C GLY A 34 4.16 -8.25 -25.91
N LEU A 35 3.72 -8.82 -24.78
CA LEU A 35 2.40 -8.57 -24.23
C LEU A 35 2.34 -7.22 -23.51
N PRO A 36 1.19 -6.55 -23.51
CA PRO A 36 0.97 -5.39 -22.65
C PRO A 36 1.00 -5.83 -21.17
N PHE A 37 1.74 -5.09 -20.33
CA PHE A 37 1.87 -5.40 -18.91
C PHE A 37 1.99 -4.15 -18.04
N TYR A 38 1.53 -4.30 -16.79
CA TYR A 38 1.88 -3.48 -15.65
C TYR A 38 2.93 -4.23 -14.83
N LEU A 39 4.08 -3.60 -14.58
CA LEU A 39 5.07 -4.10 -13.64
C LEU A 39 5.55 -2.92 -12.80
N LYS A 40 5.34 -2.99 -11.48
CA LYS A 40 5.76 -1.97 -10.52
C LYS A 40 6.31 -2.59 -9.24
N ILE A 41 7.18 -1.84 -8.55
CA ILE A 41 7.52 -2.07 -7.15
C ILE A 41 6.65 -1.16 -6.30
N TRP A 42 5.96 -1.73 -5.32
CA TRP A 42 5.29 -0.98 -4.27
C TRP A 42 6.16 -0.99 -3.03
N LEU A 43 6.70 0.17 -2.66
CA LEU A 43 7.56 0.32 -1.50
C LEU A 43 6.80 1.06 -0.40
N PHE A 44 6.55 0.39 0.73
CA PHE A 44 5.77 0.94 1.83
C PHE A 44 6.66 1.48 2.95
N GLU A 45 6.36 2.68 3.47
CA GLU A 45 6.94 3.18 4.72
C GLU A 45 5.85 3.76 5.63
N PRO A 46 5.89 3.48 6.95
CA PRO A 46 6.89 2.68 7.66
C PRO A 46 6.71 1.16 7.52
N ARG A 47 5.62 0.70 6.88
CA ARG A 47 5.18 -0.70 6.79
C ARG A 47 5.95 -1.52 5.75
N PHE A 48 7.28 -1.45 5.79
CA PHE A 48 8.19 -2.01 4.78
C PHE A 48 7.91 -3.48 4.43
N MET A 49 7.47 -4.31 5.39
CA MET A 49 7.12 -5.71 5.15
C MET A 49 5.98 -5.93 4.15
N LYS A 50 5.20 -4.90 3.82
CA LYS A 50 4.18 -4.94 2.77
C LYS A 50 4.72 -4.68 1.36
N SER A 51 6.01 -4.36 1.24
CA SER A 51 6.62 -4.02 -0.05
C SER A 51 6.72 -5.24 -0.94
N GLN A 52 6.41 -5.07 -2.23
CA GLN A 52 6.26 -6.17 -3.17
C GLN A 52 6.46 -5.71 -4.61
N VAL A 53 6.81 -6.65 -5.47
CA VAL A 53 6.72 -6.50 -6.93
C VAL A 53 5.32 -6.92 -7.36
N VAL A 54 4.62 -6.07 -8.10
CA VAL A 54 3.26 -6.33 -8.60
C VAL A 54 3.27 -6.34 -10.12
N CYS A 55 2.68 -7.39 -10.67
CA CYS A 55 2.58 -7.61 -12.11
C CYS A 55 1.12 -7.87 -12.50
N ALA A 56 0.70 -7.32 -13.64
CA ALA A 56 -0.51 -7.72 -14.35
C ALA A 56 -0.25 -7.72 -15.85
N ILE A 57 -0.78 -8.70 -16.57
CA ILE A 57 -0.51 -8.92 -18.00
C ILE A 57 -1.82 -8.96 -18.79
N GLY A 58 -1.74 -8.63 -20.08
CA GLY A 58 -2.89 -8.69 -20.98
C GLY A 58 -4.03 -7.75 -20.53
N ASP A 59 -5.26 -8.25 -20.56
CA ASP A 59 -6.46 -7.46 -20.24
C ASP A 59 -6.48 -6.91 -18.81
N SER A 60 -5.72 -7.53 -17.90
CA SER A 60 -5.63 -7.09 -16.51
C SER A 60 -4.57 -6.02 -16.27
N GLN A 61 -3.85 -5.54 -17.29
CA GLN A 61 -2.75 -4.59 -17.11
C GLN A 61 -3.16 -3.32 -16.33
N ASN A 62 -4.42 -2.89 -16.44
CA ASN A 62 -4.92 -1.68 -15.78
C ASN A 62 -5.51 -1.94 -14.38
N PHE A 63 -5.55 -3.20 -13.93
CA PHE A 63 -6.23 -3.60 -12.69
C PHE A 63 -5.71 -2.84 -11.46
N TYR A 64 -4.41 -2.56 -11.43
CA TYR A 64 -3.76 -1.91 -10.28
C TYR A 64 -3.57 -0.39 -10.43
N SER A 65 -4.05 0.22 -11.51
CA SER A 65 -3.79 1.64 -11.80
C SER A 65 -4.42 2.61 -10.80
N SER A 66 -5.46 2.18 -10.08
CA SER A 66 -6.20 2.97 -9.09
C SER A 66 -6.18 2.37 -7.68
N THR A 67 -5.22 1.48 -7.37
CA THR A 67 -5.17 0.81 -6.06
C THR A 67 -4.90 1.76 -4.90
N PHE A 68 -4.19 2.86 -5.12
CA PHE A 68 -3.82 3.80 -4.06
C PHE A 68 -4.23 5.23 -4.40
N THR A 69 -4.62 5.99 -3.39
CA THR A 69 -4.91 7.42 -3.51
C THR A 69 -3.61 8.19 -3.75
N PRO A 70 -3.49 9.01 -4.81
CA PRO A 70 -2.32 9.86 -5.03
C PRO A 70 -2.09 10.82 -3.85
N ALA A 71 -0.84 11.00 -3.46
CA ALA A 71 -0.51 12.01 -2.47
C ALA A 71 -0.59 13.41 -3.10
N ILE A 72 -1.13 14.40 -2.37
CA ILE A 72 -1.19 15.80 -2.82
C ILE A 72 0.21 16.34 -3.14
N GLU A 73 1.18 15.99 -2.29
CA GLU A 73 2.58 16.34 -2.46
C GLU A 73 3.37 15.14 -2.97
N ASN A 74 4.12 15.33 -4.06
CA ASN A 74 5.02 14.30 -4.56
C ASN A 74 6.33 14.28 -3.77
N ILE A 75 6.35 13.48 -2.71
CA ILE A 75 7.52 13.34 -1.83
C ILE A 75 8.49 12.32 -2.43
N PRO A 76 9.77 12.68 -2.67
CA PRO A 76 10.72 11.73 -3.24
C PRO A 76 10.91 10.50 -2.35
N ILE A 77 11.21 9.36 -2.99
CA ILE A 77 11.57 8.13 -2.29
C ILE A 77 12.78 8.39 -1.35
N PRO A 78 12.76 7.91 -0.10
CA PRO A 78 13.85 8.16 0.85
C PRO A 78 15.08 7.28 0.56
N THR A 79 15.77 7.56 -0.55
CA THR A 79 16.95 6.81 -1.02
C THR A 79 18.06 6.71 0.02
N ASN A 80 18.21 7.73 0.87
CA ASN A 80 19.16 7.75 1.98
C ASN A 80 18.98 6.61 3.00
N ARG A 81 17.84 5.91 2.99
CA ARG A 81 17.58 4.72 3.84
C ARG A 81 18.10 3.42 3.24
N TYR A 82 18.44 3.40 1.95
CA TYR A 82 18.77 2.22 1.16
C TYR A 82 20.16 2.35 0.52
N PHE A 83 21.19 2.42 1.37
CA PHE A 83 22.57 2.63 0.94
C PHE A 83 23.02 1.57 -0.06
N GLY A 84 23.71 1.99 -1.13
CA GLY A 84 24.17 1.10 -2.21
C GLY A 84 23.15 0.86 -3.33
N LEU A 85 21.86 1.09 -3.11
CA LEU A 85 20.81 0.88 -4.12
C LEU A 85 20.44 2.14 -4.91
N ASN A 86 21.08 3.29 -4.60
CA ASN A 86 20.74 4.59 -5.21
C ASN A 86 20.70 4.56 -6.75
N HIS A 87 21.64 3.88 -7.39
CA HIS A 87 21.70 3.79 -8.86
C HIS A 87 20.47 3.05 -9.41
N ARG A 88 20.14 1.88 -8.87
CA ARG A 88 18.97 1.08 -9.28
C ARG A 88 17.67 1.82 -9.01
N LEU A 89 17.57 2.49 -7.87
CA LEU A 89 16.38 3.28 -7.53
C LEU A 89 16.19 4.46 -8.49
N ALA A 90 17.26 5.05 -9.01
CA ALA A 90 17.20 6.15 -9.97
C ALA A 90 16.74 5.71 -11.39
N GLU A 91 16.85 4.43 -11.73
CA GLU A 91 16.36 3.88 -13.00
C GLU A 91 14.83 3.78 -13.06
N LEU A 92 14.17 3.80 -11.90
CA LEU A 92 12.72 3.70 -11.77
C LEU A 92 12.11 5.10 -11.63
N LYS A 93 10.96 5.31 -12.30
CA LYS A 93 10.13 6.49 -12.06
C LYS A 93 9.18 6.19 -10.90
N TRP A 94 9.29 6.99 -9.85
CA TRP A 94 8.52 6.83 -8.62
C TRP A 94 7.37 7.83 -8.54
N ALA A 95 6.21 7.35 -8.10
CA ALA A 95 5.05 8.17 -7.78
C ALA A 95 4.58 7.88 -6.34
N THR A 96 4.31 8.95 -5.60
CA THR A 96 3.95 8.85 -4.17
C THR A 96 2.44 8.79 -3.98
N HIS A 97 2.00 7.80 -3.21
CA HIS A 97 0.60 7.58 -2.87
C HIS A 97 0.45 7.41 -1.36
N LEU A 98 -0.79 7.49 -0.88
CA LEU A 98 -1.13 7.26 0.51
C LEU A 98 -1.15 5.75 0.78
N ASP A 99 -0.57 5.37 1.91
CA ASP A 99 -0.74 4.02 2.44
C ASP A 99 -1.89 4.05 3.47
N GLU A 100 -3.05 3.57 3.06
CA GLU A 100 -4.30 3.75 3.80
C GLU A 100 -4.86 2.43 4.32
N HIS A 101 -5.76 2.57 5.29
CA HIS A 101 -6.69 1.51 5.62
C HIS A 101 -8.07 2.09 5.83
N PHE A 102 -9.04 1.45 5.21
CA PHE A 102 -10.45 1.80 5.34
C PHE A 102 -11.08 0.92 6.41
N TYR A 103 -11.71 1.57 7.37
CA TYR A 103 -12.60 0.92 8.33
C TYR A 103 -14.03 1.26 7.96
N PHE A 104 -14.90 0.28 7.89
CA PHE A 104 -16.32 0.52 7.61
C PHE A 104 -17.07 0.57 8.94
N GLU A 105 -17.98 1.53 9.09
CA GLU A 105 -18.80 1.65 10.30
C GLU A 105 -19.58 0.36 10.58
N SER A 106 -20.05 -0.31 9.52
CA SER A 106 -20.73 -1.60 9.58
C SER A 106 -19.88 -2.74 10.16
N ASP A 107 -18.54 -2.66 10.12
CA ASP A 107 -17.66 -3.64 10.77
C ASP A 107 -17.83 -3.64 12.30
N PHE A 108 -18.39 -2.56 12.86
CA PHE A 108 -18.61 -2.37 14.29
C PHE A 108 -20.08 -2.56 14.71
N ASP A 109 -21.00 -2.64 13.76
CA ASP A 109 -22.44 -2.78 14.00
C ASP A 109 -22.87 -4.20 14.35
N ALA A 110 -21.99 -5.20 14.14
CA ALA A 110 -22.23 -6.57 14.55
C ALA A 110 -22.12 -6.70 16.09
N VAL A 111 -23.21 -6.40 16.78
CA VAL A 111 -23.49 -6.94 18.12
C VAL A 111 -23.58 -8.45 17.95
N GLN A 112 -22.47 -9.16 18.17
CA GLN A 112 -22.60 -10.60 18.37
C GLN A 112 -23.34 -10.82 19.70
N PRO A 113 -24.45 -11.57 19.72
CA PRO A 113 -25.25 -11.76 20.94
C PRO A 113 -24.49 -12.52 22.05
N ASP A 114 -23.33 -13.11 21.74
CA ASP A 114 -22.40 -13.78 22.66
C ASP A 114 -21.21 -12.89 23.09
N GLY A 115 -21.13 -11.65 22.61
CA GLY A 115 -20.06 -10.72 22.92
C GLY A 115 -20.10 -10.27 24.37
N SER A 116 -18.99 -10.44 25.10
CA SER A 116 -18.86 -9.86 26.45
C SER A 116 -18.96 -8.33 26.41
N GLU A 117 -19.47 -7.73 27.48
CA GLU A 117 -19.60 -6.26 27.63
C GLU A 117 -18.30 -5.49 27.34
N GLY A 118 -17.14 -6.11 27.62
CA GLY A 118 -15.81 -5.59 27.32
C GLY A 118 -15.50 -5.45 25.83
N VAL A 119 -15.98 -6.37 24.98
CA VAL A 119 -15.80 -6.33 23.52
C VAL A 119 -16.57 -5.16 22.93
N HIS A 120 -17.82 -4.95 23.36
CA HIS A 120 -18.65 -3.83 22.92
C HIS A 120 -18.07 -2.48 23.36
N ALA A 121 -17.55 -2.38 24.59
CA ALA A 121 -16.87 -1.17 25.05
C ALA A 121 -15.60 -0.87 24.23
N HIS A 122 -14.85 -1.90 23.83
CA HIS A 122 -13.69 -1.76 22.97
C HIS A 122 -14.05 -1.27 21.55
N GLN A 123 -15.07 -1.87 20.92
CA GLN A 123 -15.55 -1.47 19.59
C GLN A 123 -16.02 0.00 19.58
N ARG A 124 -16.81 0.42 20.57
CA ARG A 124 -17.26 1.82 20.69
C ARG A 124 -16.09 2.81 20.83
N ARG A 125 -15.09 2.48 21.65
CA ARG A 125 -13.89 3.31 21.81
C ARG A 125 -13.08 3.38 20.52
N LEU A 126 -12.97 2.27 19.79
CA LEU A 126 -12.28 2.24 18.51
C LEU A 126 -13.01 3.09 17.47
N LEU A 127 -14.33 2.98 17.36
CA LEU A 127 -15.13 3.80 16.44
C LEU A 127 -14.99 5.30 16.73
N GLN A 128 -15.06 5.72 18.00
CA GLN A 128 -14.82 7.12 18.39
C GLN A 128 -13.42 7.61 17.98
N ARG A 129 -12.40 6.74 18.06
CA ARG A 129 -11.03 7.06 17.62
C ARG A 129 -10.92 7.15 16.10
N LEU A 130 -11.65 6.33 15.36
CA LEU A 130 -11.71 6.40 13.90
C LEU A 130 -12.41 7.68 13.45
N GLN A 131 -13.54 8.03 14.05
CA GLN A 131 -14.27 9.26 13.77
C GLN A 131 -13.44 10.53 14.01
N SER A 132 -12.60 10.53 15.04
CA SER A 132 -11.73 11.68 15.37
C SER A 132 -10.36 11.64 14.69
N GLY A 133 -9.88 10.47 14.27
CA GLY A 133 -8.54 10.26 13.72
C GLY A 133 -8.48 10.04 12.21
N ALA A 134 -9.61 9.80 11.55
CA ALA A 134 -9.68 9.67 10.10
C ALA A 134 -9.40 11.02 9.45
N TYR A 135 -8.60 11.00 8.39
CA TYR A 135 -8.33 12.23 7.63
C TYR A 135 -9.42 12.50 6.58
N ALA A 136 -10.18 11.45 6.22
CA ALA A 136 -11.34 11.52 5.34
C ALA A 136 -12.38 10.47 5.73
N SER A 137 -13.65 10.78 5.48
CA SER A 137 -14.75 9.82 5.58
C SER A 137 -15.72 10.01 4.43
N SER A 138 -16.28 8.92 3.91
CA SER A 138 -17.24 8.95 2.81
C SER A 138 -18.30 7.87 2.98
N ASP A 139 -19.51 8.15 2.50
CA ASP A 139 -20.53 7.11 2.35
C ASP A 139 -20.18 6.25 1.15
N VAL A 140 -20.14 4.94 1.36
CA VAL A 140 -19.78 3.95 0.34
C VAL A 140 -20.78 2.79 0.37
N GLU A 141 -20.97 2.17 -0.79
CA GLU A 141 -21.76 0.95 -0.89
C GLU A 141 -20.87 -0.24 -0.56
N TYR A 142 -21.21 -0.97 0.50
CA TYR A 142 -20.49 -2.16 0.96
C TYR A 142 -21.50 -3.26 1.26
N LEU A 143 -21.34 -4.43 0.61
CA LEU A 143 -22.26 -5.56 0.73
C LEU A 143 -23.74 -5.20 0.46
N GLY A 144 -24.00 -4.27 -0.47
CA GLY A 144 -25.36 -3.83 -0.83
C GLY A 144 -26.02 -2.89 0.19
N MET A 145 -25.25 -2.37 1.16
CA MET A 145 -25.71 -1.37 2.12
C MET A 145 -24.82 -0.13 2.06
N THR A 146 -25.42 1.04 2.24
CA THR A 146 -24.65 2.27 2.43
C THR A 146 -24.05 2.26 3.84
N THR A 147 -22.73 2.40 3.94
CA THR A 147 -22.01 2.52 5.20
C THR A 147 -20.97 3.63 5.11
N LYS A 148 -20.54 4.16 6.26
CA LYS A 148 -19.48 5.16 6.30
C LYS A 148 -18.12 4.46 6.34
N ALA A 149 -17.25 4.81 5.40
CA ALA A 149 -15.85 4.41 5.42
C ALA A 149 -15.00 5.52 6.04
N TYR A 150 -14.09 5.13 6.93
CA TYR A 150 -13.11 6.00 7.56
C TYR A 150 -11.71 5.67 7.02
N ALA A 151 -11.10 6.62 6.31
CA ALA A 151 -9.77 6.46 5.76
C ALA A 151 -8.71 6.86 6.81
N MET A 152 -7.91 5.88 7.22
CA MET A 152 -6.82 6.08 8.18
C MET A 152 -5.47 6.10 7.47
N PRO A 153 -4.65 7.14 7.68
CA PRO A 153 -3.33 7.19 7.09
C PRO A 153 -2.39 6.28 7.91
N LEU A 154 -1.77 5.31 7.25
CA LEU A 154 -0.82 4.38 7.87
C LEU A 154 0.63 4.61 7.40
N GLY A 155 0.82 5.46 6.40
CA GLY A 155 2.13 5.82 5.88
C GLY A 155 2.04 6.32 4.45
N ARG A 156 3.06 5.95 3.66
CA ARG A 156 3.14 6.21 2.23
C ARG A 156 3.57 4.97 1.49
N VAL A 157 3.15 4.90 0.23
CA VAL A 157 3.65 3.92 -0.73
C VAL A 157 4.25 4.65 -1.92
N TRP A 158 5.47 4.29 -2.30
CA TRP A 158 6.08 4.72 -3.54
C TRP A 158 5.91 3.62 -4.57
N ILE A 159 5.28 3.96 -5.70
CA ILE A 159 5.06 3.06 -6.83
C ILE A 159 6.12 3.35 -7.87
N GLY A 160 7.05 2.41 -8.06
CA GLY A 160 8.20 2.55 -8.96
C GLY A 160 8.08 1.66 -10.19
N GLY A 161 8.44 2.18 -11.36
CA GLY A 161 8.66 1.33 -12.53
C GLY A 161 9.35 2.06 -13.67
N ARG A 162 9.84 1.28 -14.63
CA ARG A 162 10.36 1.76 -15.91
C ARG A 162 9.17 2.19 -16.80
N ARG A 163 9.42 3.10 -17.74
CA ARG A 163 8.47 3.30 -18.84
C ARG A 163 8.53 2.05 -19.71
N ASN A 164 7.39 1.48 -20.04
CA ASN A 164 7.33 0.54 -21.15
C ASN A 164 7.81 1.33 -22.37
N SER A 165 8.77 0.78 -23.11
CA SER A 165 9.18 1.32 -24.40
C SER A 165 7.94 1.37 -25.30
N GLU A 166 7.43 2.57 -25.54
CA GLU A 166 6.54 2.88 -26.66
C GLU A 166 7.29 2.69 -27.98
#